data_AF-A0AB35NIR9-F1
#
_entry.id   AF-A0AB35NIR9-F1
#
_cell.length_a   1.000
_cell.length_b   1.000
_cell.length_c   1.000
_cell.angle_alpha   90.00
_cell.angle_beta   90.00
_cell.angle_gamma   90.00
#
_symmetry.space_group_name_H-M   'P 1'
#
loop_
_entity.id
_entity.type
_entity.pdbx_description
1 polymer ?
#
loop_
_entity_poly.entity_id
_entity_poly.type
_entity_poly.pdbx_seq_one_letter_code
_entity_poly.pdbx_strand_id
1 'polypeptide(L)' 'MSKFKAIMLLILLSCTVIFVMQNTETVEISFLFWRFALSRIFMMLFLLLMGFVLGVLVTRWFMRKGKKNTDLTTAV' A
#
# COMPACT_ATOMS: atom_id res chain seq x y z
N MET A 1 -11.39 -3.09 38.15
CA MET A 1 -10.81 -2.04 37.28
C MET A 1 -11.18 -0.69 37.87
N SER A 2 -10.22 0.17 38.19
CA SER A 2 -10.53 1.49 38.75
C SER A 2 -11.41 2.25 37.75
N LYS A 3 -12.50 2.87 38.22
CA LYS A 3 -13.49 3.59 37.39
C LYS A 3 -12.81 4.54 36.39
N PHE A 4 -11.67 5.10 36.77
CA PHE A 4 -10.78 5.90 35.93
C PHE A 4 -10.22 5.15 34.70
N LYS A 5 -9.72 3.92 34.86
CA LYS A 5 -9.24 3.09 33.74
C LYS A 5 -10.37 2.77 32.75
N ALA A 6 -11.58 2.53 33.25
CA ALA A 6 -12.75 2.28 32.42
C ALA A 6 -13.16 3.53 31.62
N ILE A 7 -13.14 4.71 32.26
CA ILE A 7 -13.42 5.99 31.59
C ILE A 7 -12.36 6.30 30.53
N MET A 8 -11.07 6.11 30.84
CA MET A 8 -10.00 6.29 29.85
C MET A 8 -10.14 5.33 28.67
N LEU A 9 -10.48 4.06 28.91
CA LEU A 9 -10.71 3.09 27.85
C LEU A 9 -11.88 3.51 26.95
N LEU A 10 -12.96 4.00 27.54
CA LEU A 10 -14.16 4.42 26.82
C LEU A 10 -13.91 5.67 25.97
N ILE A 11 -13.15 6.64 26.50
CA ILE A 11 -12.66 7.81 25.75
C ILE A 11 -11.79 7.37 24.58
N LEU A 12 -10.85 6.44 24.81
CA LEU A 12 -9.95 5.95 23.77
C LEU A 12 -10.73 5.26 22.64
N LEU A 13 -11.65 4.36 22.99
CA LEU A 13 -12.55 3.68 22.04
C LEU A 13 -13.36 4.68 21.21
N SER A 14 -13.96 5.67 21.87
CA SER A 14 -14.77 6.69 21.20
C SER A 14 -13.93 7.51 20.22
N CYS A 15 -12.72 7.89 20.64
CA CYS A 15 -11.77 8.63 19.80
C CYS A 15 -11.34 7.80 18.58
N THR A 16 -11.07 6.50 18.75
CA THR A 16 -10.74 5.59 17.63
C THR A 16 -11.90 5.46 16.65
N VAL A 17 -13.14 5.30 17.12
CA VAL A 17 -14.33 5.21 16.25
C VAL A 17 -14.52 6.50 15.45
N ILE A 18 -14.41 7.65 16.11
CA ILE A 18 -14.52 8.96 15.47
C ILE A 18 -13.40 9.16 14.44
N PHE A 19 -12.16 8.78 14.80
CA PHE A 19 -11.01 8.85 13.88
C PHE A 19 -11.26 7.98 12.63
N VAL A 20 -11.70 6.74 12.79
CA VAL A 20 -12.01 5.87 11.66
C VAL A 20 -13.15 6.44 10.83
N MET A 21 -14.26 6.91 11.42
CA MET A 21 -15.37 7.51 10.68
C MET A 21 -14.95 8.78 9.92
N GLN A 22 -14.18 9.67 10.55
CA GLN A 22 -13.68 10.89 9.89
C GLN A 22 -12.70 10.57 8.76
N ASN A 23 -11.88 9.53 8.92
CA ASN A 23 -10.95 9.07 7.89
C ASN A 23 -11.59 8.03 6.95
N THR A 24 -12.89 7.74 7.10
CA THR A 24 -13.70 7.00 6.12
C THR A 24 -14.15 7.97 5.03
N GLU A 25 -13.18 8.69 4.48
CA GLU A 25 -13.42 9.51 3.32
C GLU A 25 -13.35 8.58 2.11
N THR A 26 -14.53 8.31 1.55
CA THR A 26 -14.68 7.57 0.30
C THR A 26 -14.24 8.48 -0.82
N VAL A 27 -13.13 8.12 -1.47
CA VAL A 27 -12.66 8.83 -2.65
C VAL A 27 -13.33 8.19 -3.86
N GLU A 28 -14.08 9.00 -4.61
CA GLU A 28 -14.60 8.58 -5.91
C GLU A 28 -13.48 8.58 -6.93
N ILE A 29 -13.21 7.41 -7.50
CA ILE A 29 -12.25 7.23 -8.58
C ILE A 29 -13.06 7.02 -9.85
N SER A 30 -12.87 7.93 -10.81
CA SER A 30 -13.38 7.78 -12.18
C SER A 30 -12.26 7.27 -13.07
N PHE A 31 -12.33 6.01 -13.47
CA PHE A 31 -11.37 5.37 -14.36
C PHE A 31 -11.99 5.11 -15.73
N LEU A 32 -11.69 5.99 -16.68
CA LEU A 32 -12.14 5.99 -18.08
C LEU A 32 -13.68 5.91 -18.27
N PHE A 33 -14.31 4.76 -18.03
CA PHE A 33 -15.76 4.54 -18.08
C PHE A 33 -16.36 4.01 -16.77
N TRP A 34 -15.53 3.73 -15.76
CA TRP A 34 -15.96 3.15 -14.49
C TRP A 34 -15.82 4.17 -13.36
N ARG A 35 -16.85 4.25 -12.51
CA ARG A 35 -16.82 5.02 -11.27
C ARG A 35 -16.96 4.07 -10.10
N PHE A 36 -16.01 4.12 -9.18
CA PHE A 36 -16.04 3.33 -7.96
C PHE A 36 -15.60 4.19 -6.78
N ALA A 37 -16.27 4.01 -5.65
CA ALA A 37 -15.94 4.66 -4.39
C ALA A 37 -15.12 3.68 -3.55
N LEU A 38 -13.89 4.03 -3.23
CA LEU A 38 -13.02 3.27 -2.33
C LEU A 38 -12.56 4.18 -1.18
N SER A 39 -12.37 3.61 0.01
CA SER A 39 -11.76 4.37 1.11
C SER A 39 -10.33 4.77 0.73
N ARG A 40 -9.97 6.01 1.05
CA ARG A 40 -8.65 6.62 0.75
C ARG A 40 -7.48 5.73 1.19
N ILE A 41 -7.63 4.97 2.27
CA ILE A 41 -6.62 4.04 2.80
C ILE A 41 -6.39 2.86 1.84
N PHE A 42 -7.45 2.27 1.30
CA PHE A 42 -7.34 1.18 0.32
C PHE A 42 -6.69 1.66 -0.98
N MET A 43 -7.00 2.88 -1.40
CA MET A 43 -6.35 3.49 -2.57
C MET A 43 -4.84 3.65 -2.35
N MET A 44 -4.41 4.19 -1.21
CA MET A 44 -2.99 4.38 -0.89
C MET A 44 -2.24 3.04 -0.82
N LEU A 45 -2.82 2.03 -0.16
CA LEU A 45 -2.26 0.68 -0.10
C LEU A 45 -2.15 0.03 -1.48
N PHE A 46 -3.19 0.15 -2.30
CA PHE A 46 -3.21 -0.43 -3.65
C PHE A 46 -2.15 0.20 -4.55
N LEU A 47 -2.04 1.53 -4.55
CA LEU A 47 -1.01 2.25 -5.33
C LEU A 47 0.40 1.84 -4.89
N LEU A 48 0.65 1.74 -3.58
CA LEU A 48 1.94 1.34 -3.04
C LEU A 48 2.31 -0.08 -3.48
N LEU A 49 1.38 -1.02 -3.37
CA LEU A 49 1.58 -2.41 -3.79
C LEU A 49 1.84 -2.50 -5.30
N MET A 50 1.05 -1.81 -6.11
CA MET A 50 1.25 -1.72 -7.56
C MET A 50 2.63 -1.18 -7.91
N GLY A 51 3.03 -0.05 -7.31
CA GLY A 51 4.33 0.56 -7.54
C GLY A 51 5.50 -0.35 -7.13
N PHE A 52 5.37 -1.02 -5.99
CA PHE A 52 6.38 -1.96 -5.50
C PHE A 52 6.52 -3.17 -6.43
N VAL A 53 5.41 -3.80 -6.81
CA VAL A 53 5.40 -4.96 -7.72
C VAL A 53 5.99 -4.58 -9.08
N LEU A 54 5.58 -3.44 -9.64
CA LEU A 54 6.13 -2.93 -10.91
C LEU A 54 7.64 -2.67 -10.80
N GLY A 55 8.09 -2.03 -9.72
CA GLY A 55 9.51 -1.80 -9.47
C GLY A 55 10.32 -3.11 -9.46
N VAL A 56 9.85 -4.11 -8.71
CA VAL A 56 10.49 -5.43 -8.64
C VAL A 56 10.51 -6.11 -10.02
N LEU A 57 9.41 -6.06 -10.78
CA LEU A 57 9.32 -6.66 -12.11
C LEU A 57 10.27 -6.00 -13.11
N VAL A 58 10.31 -4.67 -13.14
CA VAL A 58 11.21 -3.88 -14.00
C VAL A 58 12.66 -4.20 -13.67
N THR A 59 13.02 -4.17 -12.39
CA THR A 59 14.36 -4.48 -11.91
C THR A 59 14.79 -5.91 -12.30
N ARG A 60 13.90 -6.91 -12.16
CA ARG A 60 14.18 -8.29 -12.60
C ARG A 60 14.32 -8.41 -14.12
N TRP A 61 13.55 -7.65 -14.91
CA TRP A 61 13.61 -7.69 -16.37
C TRP A 61 14.91 -7.04 -16.89
N PHE A 62 15.31 -5.89 -16.35
CA PHE A 62 16.55 -5.21 -16.71
C PHE A 62 17.80 -5.98 -16.26
N MET A 63 17.83 -6.54 -15.05
CA MET A 63 19.00 -7.28 -14.57
C MET A 63 19.26 -8.60 -15.32
N ARG A 64 18.26 -9.20 -15.98
CA ARG A 64 18.45 -10.44 -16.76
C ARG A 64 19.21 -10.23 -18.08
N LYS A 65 19.35 -9.00 -18.58
CA LYS A 65 20.08 -8.72 -19.84
C LYS A 65 21.61 -8.60 -19.68
N GLY A 66 22.14 -8.50 -18.46
CA GLY A 66 23.56 -8.20 -18.23
C GLY A 66 24.53 -9.39 -18.13
N LYS A 67 24.06 -10.64 -18.12
CA LYS A 67 24.91 -11.82 -17.80
C LYS A 67 25.02 -12.80 -18.97
N LYS A 68 25.65 -12.39 -20.07
CA LYS A 68 25.95 -13.27 -21.22
C LYS A 68 27.36 -13.20 -21.83
N ASN A 69 28.28 -12.37 -21.33
CA ASN A 69 29.57 -12.14 -22.01
C ASN A 69 30.82 -12.27 -21.11
N THR A 70 30.81 -13.08 -20.05
CA THR A 70 32.00 -13.24 -19.18
C THR A 70 32.57 -14.67 -19.13
N ASP A 71 31.88 -15.65 -19.73
CA ASP A 71 32.32 -17.06 -19.69
C ASP A 71 33.11 -17.51 -20.95
N LEU A 72 33.32 -16.64 -21.93
CA LEU A 72 34.05 -16.96 -23.18
C LEU A 72 35.51 -16.49 -23.22
N THR A 73 35.96 -15.72 -22.22
CA THR A 73 37.34 -15.17 -22.16
C THR A 73 38.29 -16.02 -21.31
N THR A 74 37.79 -16.93 -20.49
CA THR A 74 38.62 -17.83 -19.66
C THR A 74 38.95 -19.17 -20.35
N ALA A 75 38.54 -19.34 -21.61
CA ALA A 75 38.74 -20.56 -22.39
C ALA A 75 39.65 -20.39 -23.63
N VAL A 76 40.35 -19.24 -23.77
CA VAL A 76 41.31 -18.98 -24.86
C VAL A 76 42.71 -18.76 -24.30
#